data_AF-A0A1F9II86-F1
#
_entry.id   AF-A0A1F9II86-F1
#
_cell.length_a   1.000
_cell.length_b   1.000
_cell.length_c   1.000
_cell.angle_alpha   90.00
_cell.angle_beta   90.00
_cell.angle_gamma   90.00
#
_symmetry.space_group_name_H-M   'P 1'
#
loop_
_entity.id
_entity.type
_entity.pdbx_description
1 polymer ?
#
loop_
_entity_poly.entity_id
_entity_poly.type
_entity_poly.pdbx_seq_one_letter_code
_entity_poly.pdbx_strand_id
1 'polypeptide(L)'
;MRRNRGGDGFREQAGRVLTWLPFVSGLHELEPSHFRSAGKEVLVTVLLATFPLWAGAFYGALSDMNSSGSGWYDSFRLYLSKLEVNIGNGTLILYSASLIAPVLYIALKEKKEGRRPASFPSPMAHILSVFMIQTAATIYFTKQMSSELVNPNFAYYSSIAMFLFTVFVLYVVHCYRHFDDDIDPVQAMDDGVTRFTANYHRHRKGQE
;
A
#
# COMPACT_ATOMS: atom_id res chain seq x y z
N MET A 1 -33.90 -7.90 -34.57
CA MET A 1 -32.91 -7.19 -33.75
C MET A 1 -32.01 -8.21 -33.04
N ARG A 2 -30.82 -8.50 -33.58
CA ARG A 2 -29.84 -9.40 -32.98
C ARG A 2 -28.94 -8.57 -32.04
N ARG A 3 -29.03 -8.83 -30.73
CA ARG A 3 -28.17 -8.18 -29.73
C ARG A 3 -26.74 -8.70 -29.83
N ASN A 4 -25.82 -7.75 -29.89
CA ASN A 4 -24.38 -7.89 -30.01
C ASN A 4 -23.80 -8.53 -28.72
N ARG A 5 -23.54 -9.85 -28.72
CA ARG A 5 -22.88 -10.61 -27.63
C ARG A 5 -21.36 -10.75 -27.85
N GLY A 6 -20.71 -9.72 -28.37
CA GLY A 6 -19.29 -9.77 -28.75
C GLY A 6 -18.30 -9.29 -27.68
N GLY A 7 -18.77 -8.60 -26.63
CA GLY A 7 -17.91 -7.89 -25.68
C GLY A 7 -17.60 -8.63 -24.37
N ASP A 8 -18.38 -9.66 -24.02
CA ASP A 8 -18.32 -10.26 -22.68
C ASP A 8 -17.16 -11.25 -22.52
N GLY A 9 -16.75 -11.92 -23.60
CA GLY A 9 -15.70 -12.94 -23.56
C GLY A 9 -14.31 -12.40 -23.21
N PHE A 10 -13.98 -11.17 -23.63
CA PHE A 10 -12.68 -10.56 -23.31
C PHE A 10 -12.62 -10.08 -21.86
N ARG A 11 -13.74 -9.59 -21.30
CA ARG A 11 -13.83 -9.18 -19.89
C ARG A 11 -13.80 -10.39 -18.95
N GLU A 12 -14.45 -11.50 -19.33
CA GLU A 12 -14.36 -12.76 -18.58
C GLU A 12 -12.94 -13.35 -18.58
N GLN A 13 -12.24 -13.33 -19.72
CA GLN A 13 -10.87 -13.86 -19.79
C GLN A 13 -9.88 -12.96 -19.03
N ALA A 14 -9.99 -11.64 -19.16
CA ALA A 14 -9.17 -10.70 -18.39
C ALA A 14 -9.41 -10.84 -16.88
N GLY A 15 -10.66 -11.03 -16.45
CA GLY A 15 -11.02 -11.28 -15.05
C GLY A 15 -10.38 -12.54 -14.47
N ARG A 16 -10.32 -13.65 -15.23
CA ARG A 16 -9.70 -14.91 -14.78
C ARG A 16 -8.18 -14.84 -14.64
N VAL A 17 -7.50 -14.03 -15.45
CA VAL A 17 -6.05 -13.81 -15.31
C VAL A 17 -5.76 -12.88 -14.12
N LEU A 18 -6.61 -11.88 -13.90
CA LEU A 18 -6.47 -10.95 -12.78
C LEU A 18 -6.70 -11.63 -11.40
N THR A 19 -7.56 -12.64 -11.33
CA THR A 19 -7.80 -13.41 -10.09
C THR A 19 -6.64 -14.33 -9.69
N TRP A 20 -5.70 -14.60 -10.59
CA TRP A 20 -4.50 -15.39 -10.27
C TRP A 20 -3.43 -14.61 -9.52
N LEU A 21 -3.44 -13.27 -9.64
CA LEU A 21 -2.52 -12.42 -8.90
C LEU A 21 -3.07 -12.19 -7.50
N PRO A 22 -2.38 -12.69 -6.45
CA PRO A 22 -2.91 -12.62 -5.09
C PRO A 22 -3.03 -11.19 -4.57
N PHE A 23 -2.44 -10.19 -5.23
CA PHE A 23 -2.59 -8.77 -4.89
C PHE A 23 -3.72 -8.08 -5.67
N VAL A 24 -4.12 -8.62 -6.83
CA VAL A 24 -5.04 -7.94 -7.77
C VAL A 24 -6.42 -8.60 -7.82
N SER A 25 -6.56 -9.78 -7.21
CA SER A 25 -7.82 -10.52 -7.14
C SER A 25 -8.90 -9.73 -6.39
N GLY A 26 -9.93 -9.27 -7.12
CA GLY A 26 -11.05 -8.48 -6.58
C GLY A 26 -11.04 -7.01 -6.99
N LEU A 27 -9.93 -6.49 -7.52
CA LEU A 27 -9.84 -5.08 -7.94
C LEU A 27 -10.80 -4.69 -9.08
N HIS A 28 -11.24 -5.66 -9.87
CA HIS A 28 -12.23 -5.46 -10.93
C HIS A 28 -13.66 -5.19 -10.42
N GLU A 29 -13.92 -5.45 -9.14
CA GLU A 29 -15.24 -5.24 -8.51
C GLU A 29 -15.36 -3.85 -7.86
N LEU A 30 -14.25 -3.10 -7.76
CA LEU A 30 -14.23 -1.76 -7.17
C LEU A 30 -14.71 -0.68 -8.13
N GLU A 31 -15.38 0.33 -7.57
CA GLU A 31 -15.82 1.50 -8.31
C GLU A 31 -14.65 2.51 -8.48
N PRO A 32 -14.55 3.23 -9.61
CA PRO A 32 -13.49 4.25 -9.83
C PRO A 32 -13.39 5.33 -8.74
N SER A 33 -14.47 5.59 -8.00
CA SER A 33 -14.50 6.47 -6.84
C SER A 33 -13.54 6.00 -5.73
N HIS A 34 -13.46 4.69 -5.47
CA HIS A 34 -12.61 4.08 -4.44
C HIS A 34 -11.12 4.27 -4.75
N PHE A 35 -10.74 4.09 -6.01
CA PHE A 35 -9.35 4.29 -6.46
C PHE A 35 -8.87 5.74 -6.24
N ARG A 36 -9.75 6.72 -6.48
CA ARG A 36 -9.41 8.13 -6.29
C ARG A 36 -9.26 8.48 -4.81
N SER A 37 -10.12 7.94 -3.95
CA SER A 37 -10.02 8.15 -2.50
C SER A 37 -8.77 7.47 -1.92
N ALA A 38 -8.55 6.20 -2.28
CA ALA A 38 -7.35 5.46 -1.90
C ALA A 38 -6.06 6.18 -2.34
N GLY A 39 -6.03 6.67 -3.59
CA GLY A 39 -4.88 7.41 -4.11
C GLY A 39 -4.53 8.66 -3.32
N LYS A 40 -5.55 9.41 -2.84
CA LYS A 40 -5.32 10.59 -1.98
C LYS A 40 -4.72 10.19 -0.63
N GLU A 41 -5.28 9.17 0.01
CA GLU A 41 -4.79 8.69 1.31
C GLU A 41 -3.36 8.15 1.22
N VAL A 42 -3.08 7.36 0.18
CA VAL A 42 -1.74 6.82 -0.11
C VAL A 42 -0.76 7.96 -0.35
N LEU A 43 -1.13 8.96 -1.14
CA LEU A 43 -0.27 10.11 -1.42
C LEU A 43 0.07 10.89 -0.14
N VAL A 44 -0.92 11.16 0.71
CA VAL A 44 -0.69 11.82 2.01
C VAL A 44 0.20 10.97 2.91
N THR A 45 -0.07 9.66 2.98
CA THR A 45 0.70 8.71 3.80
C THR A 45 2.16 8.64 3.36
N VAL A 46 2.40 8.55 2.05
CA VAL A 46 3.75 8.51 1.46
C VAL A 46 4.47 9.84 1.67
N LEU A 47 3.82 10.97 1.48
CA LEU A 47 4.42 12.28 1.73
C LEU A 47 4.82 12.47 3.20
N LEU A 48 3.96 12.05 4.13
CA LEU A 48 4.26 12.12 5.56
C LEU A 48 5.38 11.16 5.95
N ALA A 49 5.36 9.92 5.45
CA ALA A 49 6.40 8.93 5.74
C ALA A 49 7.76 9.34 5.16
N THR A 50 7.77 9.98 3.99
CA THR A 50 9.01 10.47 3.35
C THR A 50 9.41 11.87 3.80
N PHE A 51 8.60 12.55 4.62
CA PHE A 51 8.90 13.90 5.12
C PHE A 51 10.31 14.05 5.69
N PRO A 52 10.83 13.12 6.53
CA PRO A 52 12.18 13.23 7.06
C PRO A 52 13.26 13.21 5.97
N LEU A 53 13.03 12.53 4.85
CA LEU A 53 13.96 12.51 3.71
C LEU A 53 14.03 13.90 3.04
N TRP A 54 12.86 14.49 2.78
CA TRP A 54 12.76 15.83 2.20
C TRP A 54 13.36 16.89 3.13
N ALA A 55 13.07 16.80 4.44
CA ALA A 55 13.62 17.68 5.45
C ALA A 55 15.13 17.56 5.60
N GLY A 56 15.67 16.33 5.56
CA GLY A 56 17.10 16.07 5.61
C GLY A 56 17.84 16.65 4.39
N ALA A 57 17.29 16.48 3.19
CA ALA A 57 17.84 17.10 1.98
C ALA A 57 17.78 18.64 2.04
N PHE A 58 16.69 19.20 2.58
CA PHE A 58 16.53 20.64 2.75
C PHE A 58 17.56 21.21 3.73
N TYR A 59 17.73 20.57 4.89
CA TYR A 59 18.70 20.99 5.89
C TYR A 59 20.14 20.87 5.37
N GLY A 60 20.47 19.77 4.69
CA GLY A 60 21.78 19.59 4.06
C GLY A 60 22.04 20.56 2.90
N ALA A 61 20.99 21.08 2.26
CA ALA A 61 21.14 22.13 1.28
C ALA A 61 21.38 23.50 1.94
N LEU A 62 20.63 23.80 3.01
CA LEU A 62 20.75 25.04 3.76
C LEU A 62 22.12 25.19 4.44
N SER A 63 22.71 24.10 4.94
CA SER A 63 24.07 24.12 5.50
C SER A 63 25.12 24.55 4.49
N ASP A 64 24.96 24.13 3.24
CA ASP A 64 25.95 24.35 2.17
C ASP A 64 25.73 25.69 1.45
N MET A 65 24.51 26.22 1.47
CA MET A 65 24.18 27.55 0.92
C MET A 65 24.96 28.68 1.57
N ASN A 66 25.30 28.57 2.86
CA ASN A 66 26.10 29.59 3.57
C ASN A 66 27.51 29.79 2.96
N SER A 67 27.98 28.84 2.12
CA SER A 67 29.30 28.90 1.50
C SER A 67 29.26 29.35 0.03
N SER A 68 28.10 29.39 -0.61
CA SER A 68 27.95 29.65 -2.05
C SER A 68 26.89 30.72 -2.29
N GLY A 69 27.31 31.93 -2.69
CA GLY A 69 26.43 33.07 -2.98
C GLY A 69 25.65 32.91 -4.28
N SER A 70 24.85 31.85 -4.41
CA SER A 70 24.23 31.41 -5.65
C SER A 70 22.70 31.49 -5.61
N GLY A 71 22.09 31.75 -6.77
CA GLY A 71 20.65 32.04 -6.90
C GLY A 71 19.73 30.86 -6.57
N TRP A 72 18.42 31.10 -6.63
CA TRP A 72 17.38 30.10 -6.32
C TRP A 72 17.53 28.78 -7.11
N TYR A 73 18.05 28.87 -8.34
CA TYR A 73 18.25 27.70 -9.21
C TYR A 73 19.39 26.79 -8.71
N ASP A 74 20.49 27.38 -8.25
CA ASP A 74 21.62 26.63 -7.71
C ASP A 74 21.28 26.01 -6.36
N SER A 75 20.50 26.73 -5.56
CA SER A 75 19.90 26.23 -4.32
C SER A 75 19.02 24.99 -4.55
N PHE A 76 18.19 25.01 -5.60
CA PHE A 76 17.35 23.87 -5.96
C PHE A 76 18.15 22.68 -6.50
N ARG A 77 19.20 22.94 -7.30
CA ARG A 77 20.11 21.88 -7.76
C ARG A 77 20.85 21.20 -6.60
N LEU A 78 21.30 21.99 -5.64
CA LEU A 78 21.99 21.48 -4.46
C LEU A 78 21.05 20.67 -3.57
N TYR A 79 19.79 21.10 -3.44
CA TYR A 79 18.76 20.28 -2.81
C TYR A 79 18.56 18.93 -3.49
N LEU A 80 18.42 18.91 -4.82
CA LEU A 80 18.26 17.67 -5.58
C LEU A 80 19.49 16.75 -5.49
N SER A 81 20.71 17.29 -5.47
CA SER A 81 21.91 16.48 -5.31
C SER A 81 22.00 15.85 -3.92
N LYS A 82 21.64 16.58 -2.86
CA LYS A 82 21.56 16.01 -1.50
C LYS A 82 20.46 14.95 -1.39
N LEU A 83 19.34 15.17 -2.07
CA LEU A 83 18.27 14.18 -2.18
C LEU A 83 18.77 12.90 -2.85
N GLU A 84 19.45 13.03 -4.00
CA GLU A 84 20.03 11.91 -4.74
C GLU A 84 21.05 11.15 -3.91
N VAL A 85 21.93 11.83 -3.17
CA VAL A 85 22.88 11.20 -2.25
C VAL A 85 22.17 10.42 -1.15
N ASN A 86 21.12 10.99 -0.54
CA ASN A 86 20.32 10.28 0.46
C ASN A 86 19.63 9.04 -0.13
N ILE A 87 19.09 9.13 -1.35
CA ILE A 87 18.48 7.99 -2.04
C ILE A 87 19.55 6.93 -2.39
N GLY A 88 20.72 7.36 -2.87
CA GLY A 88 21.87 6.50 -3.19
C GLY A 88 22.42 5.74 -1.98
N ASN A 89 22.29 6.32 -0.79
CA ASN A 89 22.60 5.66 0.48
C ASN A 89 21.53 4.64 0.91
N GLY A 90 20.50 4.41 0.08
CA GLY A 90 19.43 3.44 0.31
C GLY A 90 18.48 3.81 1.45
N THR A 91 18.43 5.08 1.84
CA THR A 91 17.51 5.54 2.90
C THR A 91 16.04 5.27 2.53
N LEU A 92 15.72 5.17 1.24
CA LEU A 92 14.39 4.80 0.72
C LEU A 92 13.91 3.42 1.23
N ILE A 93 14.83 2.49 1.47
CA ILE A 93 14.50 1.14 2.00
C ILE A 93 13.94 1.24 3.42
N LEU A 94 14.50 2.13 4.24
CA LEU A 94 14.02 2.37 5.61
C LEU A 94 12.61 2.94 5.62
N TYR A 95 12.33 3.90 4.73
CA TYR A 95 10.99 4.46 4.61
C TYR A 95 9.98 3.44 4.09
N SER A 96 10.39 2.55 3.19
CA SER A 96 9.57 1.43 2.73
C SER A 96 9.16 0.51 3.88
N ALA A 97 10.10 0.18 4.79
CA ALA A 97 9.78 -0.60 5.99
C ALA A 97 8.79 0.13 6.93
N SER A 98 8.90 1.45 7.07
CA SER A 98 7.96 2.24 7.89
C SER A 98 6.53 2.28 7.31
N LEU A 99 6.41 2.32 5.98
CA LEU A 99 5.13 2.30 5.27
C LEU A 99 4.40 0.95 5.37
N ILE A 100 5.08 -0.08 5.85
CA ILE A 100 4.53 -1.43 5.97
C ILE A 100 3.64 -1.60 7.20
N ALA A 101 3.84 -0.82 8.27
CA ALA A 101 3.07 -0.97 9.49
C ALA A 101 1.56 -0.71 9.28
N PRO A 102 1.13 0.35 8.56
CA PRO A 102 -0.28 0.51 8.19
C PRO A 102 -0.82 -0.64 7.34
N VAL A 103 -0.01 -1.16 6.41
CA VAL A 103 -0.38 -2.32 5.57
C VAL A 103 -0.63 -3.56 6.41
N LEU A 104 0.29 -3.86 7.33
CA LEU A 104 0.17 -4.99 8.25
C LEU A 104 -1.06 -4.83 9.15
N TYR A 105 -1.31 -3.63 9.67
CA TYR A 105 -2.48 -3.35 10.48
C TYR A 105 -3.78 -3.63 9.72
N ILE A 106 -3.91 -3.12 8.49
CA ILE A 106 -5.11 -3.34 7.67
C ILE A 106 -5.26 -4.82 7.30
N ALA A 107 -4.17 -5.48 6.90
CA ALA A 107 -4.18 -6.91 6.54
C ALA A 107 -4.52 -7.83 7.72
N LEU A 108 -4.09 -7.48 8.95
CA LEU A 108 -4.40 -8.25 10.16
C LEU A 108 -5.79 -7.93 10.73
N LYS A 109 -6.39 -6.80 10.35
CA LYS A 109 -7.74 -6.41 10.79
C LYS A 109 -8.84 -7.25 10.11
N GLU A 110 -8.49 -8.30 9.38
CA GLU A 110 -9.45 -9.11 8.62
C GLU A 110 -10.54 -9.73 9.51
N LYS A 111 -11.77 -9.60 8.97
CA LYS A 111 -13.09 -9.71 9.60
C LYS A 111 -13.36 -11.04 10.29
N LYS A 112 -13.69 -10.93 11.58
CA LYS A 112 -14.31 -11.98 12.40
C LYS A 112 -15.81 -12.20 12.12
N GLU A 113 -16.38 -11.59 11.08
CA GLU A 113 -17.84 -11.55 10.89
C GLU A 113 -18.28 -12.07 9.53
N GLY A 114 -18.33 -13.41 9.41
CA GLY A 114 -19.38 -14.25 8.79
C GLY A 114 -20.20 -13.79 7.58
N ARG A 115 -19.77 -12.79 6.80
CA ARG A 115 -20.50 -12.25 5.67
C ARG A 115 -19.50 -12.09 4.55
N ARG A 116 -19.56 -12.99 3.57
CA ARG A 116 -18.72 -12.97 2.38
C ARG A 116 -18.89 -11.61 1.69
N PRO A 117 -17.92 -10.69 1.72
CA PRO A 117 -17.81 -9.68 0.67
C PRO A 117 -17.03 -10.35 -0.48
N ALA A 118 -16.82 -9.63 -1.57
CA ALA A 118 -15.82 -9.96 -2.58
C ALA A 118 -14.58 -10.62 -1.95
N SER A 119 -14.11 -11.75 -2.49
CA SER A 119 -13.01 -12.50 -1.88
C SER A 119 -11.82 -11.58 -1.69
N PHE A 120 -11.54 -11.19 -0.44
CA PHE A 120 -10.38 -10.38 -0.13
C PHE A 120 -9.14 -11.12 -0.65
N PRO A 121 -8.23 -10.43 -1.35
CA PRO A 121 -6.99 -11.04 -1.81
C PRO A 121 -6.26 -11.66 -0.63
N SER A 122 -5.76 -12.89 -0.79
CA SER A 122 -5.35 -13.72 0.35
C SER A 122 -4.50 -12.94 1.36
N PRO A 123 -4.93 -12.81 2.63
CA PRO A 123 -4.20 -12.06 3.67
C PRO A 123 -2.77 -12.57 3.83
N MET A 124 -2.59 -13.87 3.61
CA MET A 124 -1.30 -14.54 3.64
C MET A 124 -0.30 -13.98 2.61
N ALA A 125 -0.76 -13.58 1.41
CA ALA A 125 0.12 -13.01 0.39
C ALA A 125 0.60 -11.59 0.76
N HIS A 126 -0.26 -10.80 1.40
CA HIS A 126 0.11 -9.49 1.94
C HIS A 126 1.10 -9.64 3.10
N ILE A 127 0.85 -10.57 4.03
CA ILE A 127 1.80 -10.86 5.12
C ILE A 127 3.15 -11.33 4.57
N LEU A 128 3.15 -12.20 3.54
CA LEU A 128 4.36 -12.66 2.88
C LEU A 128 5.12 -11.52 2.19
N SER A 129 4.43 -10.60 1.51
CA SER A 129 5.10 -9.45 0.88
C SER A 129 5.71 -8.51 1.92
N VAL A 130 5.00 -8.28 3.03
CA VAL A 130 5.54 -7.51 4.17
C VAL A 130 6.80 -8.18 4.73
N PHE A 131 6.76 -9.50 4.92
CA PHE A 131 7.91 -10.27 5.40
C PHE A 131 9.12 -10.19 4.45
N MET A 132 8.88 -10.26 3.14
CA MET A 132 9.93 -10.12 2.11
C MET A 132 10.58 -8.72 2.16
N ILE A 133 9.77 -7.66 2.22
CA ILE A 133 10.30 -6.28 2.29
C ILE A 133 11.07 -6.08 3.60
N GLN A 134 10.58 -6.58 4.73
CA GLN A 134 11.25 -6.49 6.04
C GLN A 134 12.58 -7.26 6.04
N THR A 135 12.62 -8.44 5.42
CA THR A 135 13.84 -9.24 5.28
C THR A 135 14.88 -8.51 4.43
N ALA A 136 14.46 -7.96 3.28
CA ALA A 136 15.34 -7.16 2.43
C ALA A 136 15.87 -5.91 3.15
N ALA A 137 15.02 -5.21 3.91
CA ALA A 137 15.45 -4.07 4.73
C ALA A 137 16.44 -4.46 5.82
N THR A 138 16.23 -5.61 6.47
CA THR A 138 17.11 -6.13 7.53
C THR A 138 18.47 -6.53 6.96
N ILE A 139 18.52 -7.19 5.81
CA ILE A 139 19.76 -7.54 5.12
C ILE A 139 20.52 -6.27 4.73
N TYR A 140 19.82 -5.28 4.16
CA TYR A 140 20.41 -4.01 3.78
C TYR A 140 21.02 -3.28 4.99
N PHE A 141 20.27 -3.18 6.08
CA PHE A 141 20.72 -2.53 7.30
C PHE A 141 21.91 -3.25 7.94
N THR A 142 21.88 -4.58 7.97
CA THR A 142 23.00 -5.41 8.45
C THR A 142 24.27 -5.14 7.64
N LYS A 143 24.16 -5.07 6.30
CA LYS A 143 25.30 -4.74 5.43
C LYS A 143 25.80 -3.31 5.61
N GLN A 144 24.89 -2.36 5.81
CA GLN A 144 25.26 -0.97 6.08
C GLN A 144 26.03 -0.86 7.41
N MET A 145 25.65 -1.63 8.42
CA MET A 145 26.31 -1.67 9.73
C MET A 145 27.67 -2.39 9.70
N SER A 146 27.85 -3.39 8.85
CA SER A 146 29.12 -4.13 8.74
C SER A 146 30.24 -3.35 8.03
N SER A 147 29.98 -2.11 7.59
CA SER A 147 30.91 -1.28 6.80
C SER A 147 31.42 -1.96 5.53
N GLU A 148 30.72 -2.98 5.04
CA GLU A 148 31.01 -3.59 3.75
C GLU A 148 30.62 -2.62 2.63
N LEU A 149 31.45 -2.56 1.58
CA LEU A 149 31.17 -1.74 0.41
C LEU A 149 29.96 -2.32 -0.34
N VAL A 150 28.77 -1.79 -0.05
CA VAL A 150 27.57 -2.04 -0.85
C VAL A 150 27.74 -1.30 -2.16
N ASN A 151 27.53 -2.00 -3.29
CA ASN A 151 27.55 -1.36 -4.60
C ASN A 151 26.46 -0.26 -4.64
N PRO A 152 26.83 1.03 -4.78
CA PRO A 152 25.89 2.14 -4.69
C PRO A 152 24.82 2.09 -5.78
N ASN A 153 25.17 1.58 -6.98
CA ASN A 153 24.21 1.43 -8.07
C ASN A 153 23.16 0.38 -7.73
N PHE A 154 23.56 -0.75 -7.15
CA PHE A 154 22.61 -1.77 -6.73
C PHE A 154 21.68 -1.27 -5.63
N ALA A 155 22.24 -0.58 -4.62
CA ALA A 155 21.46 0.03 -3.54
C ALA A 155 20.42 1.03 -4.09
N TYR A 156 20.84 1.90 -5.01
CA TYR A 156 19.97 2.88 -5.65
C TYR A 156 18.80 2.23 -6.39
N TYR A 157 19.05 1.35 -7.36
CA TYR A 157 17.98 0.73 -8.14
C TYR A 157 17.07 -0.18 -7.31
N SER A 158 17.64 -0.97 -6.38
CA SER A 158 16.86 -1.84 -5.51
C SER A 158 15.98 -1.05 -4.54
N SER A 159 16.48 0.08 -4.00
CA SER A 159 15.71 0.94 -3.10
C SER A 159 14.51 1.57 -3.80
N ILE A 160 14.68 2.07 -5.03
CA ILE A 160 13.58 2.64 -5.83
C ILE A 160 12.55 1.56 -6.17
N ALA A 161 12.99 0.39 -6.64
CA ALA A 161 12.11 -0.72 -6.98
C ALA A 161 11.29 -1.19 -5.76
N MET A 162 11.94 -1.36 -4.60
CA MET A 162 11.29 -1.73 -3.35
C MET A 162 10.29 -0.68 -2.87
N PHE A 163 10.63 0.60 -2.97
CA PHE A 163 9.74 1.68 -2.59
C PHE A 163 8.50 1.73 -3.47
N LEU A 164 8.66 1.70 -4.80
CA LEU A 164 7.52 1.65 -5.73
C LEU A 164 6.64 0.43 -5.49
N PHE A 165 7.24 -0.74 -5.24
CA PHE A 165 6.51 -1.95 -4.90
C PHE A 165 5.73 -1.80 -3.58
N THR A 166 6.34 -1.18 -2.56
CA THR A 166 5.68 -0.93 -1.27
C THR A 166 4.51 0.03 -1.42
N VAL A 167 4.69 1.13 -2.17
CA VAL A 167 3.62 2.09 -2.48
C VAL A 167 2.49 1.41 -3.26
N PHE A 168 2.81 0.52 -4.19
CA PHE A 168 1.81 -0.26 -4.92
C PHE A 168 1.01 -1.17 -3.99
N VAL A 169 1.67 -1.93 -3.11
CA VAL A 169 0.98 -2.79 -2.13
C VAL A 169 0.11 -1.94 -1.20
N LEU A 170 0.61 -0.81 -0.73
CA LEU A 170 -0.15 0.12 0.13
C LEU A 170 -1.37 0.67 -0.59
N TYR A 171 -1.24 1.05 -1.87
CA TYR A 171 -2.35 1.50 -2.70
C TYR A 171 -3.43 0.43 -2.85
N VAL A 172 -3.04 -0.80 -3.18
CA VAL A 172 -3.95 -1.95 -3.28
C VAL A 172 -4.73 -2.12 -1.97
N VAL A 173 -4.04 -2.11 -0.83
CA VAL A 173 -4.64 -2.30 0.49
C VAL A 173 -5.63 -1.18 0.84
N HIS A 174 -5.30 0.09 0.52
CA HIS A 174 -6.22 1.21 0.72
C HIS A 174 -7.46 1.15 -0.19
N CYS A 175 -7.31 0.65 -1.43
CA CYS A 175 -8.47 0.42 -2.30
C CYS A 175 -9.46 -0.55 -1.65
N TYR A 176 -8.99 -1.69 -1.12
CA TYR A 176 -9.87 -2.64 -0.44
C TYR A 176 -10.46 -2.10 0.86
N ARG A 177 -9.73 -1.25 1.58
CA ARG A 177 -10.27 -0.59 2.78
C ARG A 177 -11.49 0.27 2.46
N HIS A 178 -11.43 1.07 1.39
CA HIS A 178 -12.56 1.91 0.99
C HIS A 178 -13.76 1.10 0.49
N PHE A 179 -13.54 -0.08 -0.08
CA PHE A 179 -14.64 -0.99 -0.41
C PHE A 179 -15.40 -1.44 0.85
N ASP A 180 -14.70 -1.67 1.95
CA ASP A 180 -15.30 -2.06 3.23
C ASP A 180 -15.99 -0.90 3.97
N ASP A 181 -15.48 0.32 3.81
CA ASP A 181 -16.03 1.53 4.45
C ASP A 181 -17.34 2.01 3.78
N ASP A 182 -17.62 1.63 2.53
CA ASP A 182 -18.85 1.97 1.80
C ASP A 182 -20.08 1.14 2.21
N ILE A 183 -19.92 0.22 3.19
CA ILE A 183 -21.06 -0.46 3.81
C ILE A 183 -21.78 0.55 4.70
N ASP A 184 -22.90 1.09 4.22
CA ASP A 184 -23.75 2.04 4.94
C ASP A 184 -23.99 1.56 6.39
N PRO A 185 -23.62 2.34 7.43
CA PRO A 185 -23.78 1.96 8.82
C PRO A 185 -25.23 1.65 9.17
N VAL A 186 -26.20 2.27 8.49
CA VAL A 186 -27.63 1.98 8.69
C VAL A 186 -27.98 0.59 8.19
N GLN A 187 -27.52 0.21 6.99
CA GLN A 187 -27.69 -1.14 6.48
C GLN A 187 -26.99 -2.17 7.35
N ALA A 188 -25.76 -1.87 7.81
CA ALA A 188 -25.03 -2.76 8.71
C ALA A 188 -25.78 -3.01 10.04
N MET A 189 -26.47 -1.99 10.56
CA MET A 189 -27.27 -2.11 11.78
C MET A 189 -28.53 -2.94 11.56
N ASP A 190 -29.28 -2.67 10.49
CA ASP A 190 -30.49 -3.44 10.11
C ASP A 190 -30.17 -4.92 9.85
N ASP A 191 -29.02 -5.15 9.23
CA ASP A 191 -28.47 -6.46 8.97
C ASP A 191 -28.02 -7.21 10.23
N GLY A 192 -27.51 -6.46 11.22
CA GLY A 192 -27.19 -6.97 12.55
C GLY A 192 -28.46 -7.42 13.28
N VAL A 193 -29.52 -6.60 13.22
CA VAL A 193 -30.82 -6.92 13.82
C VAL A 193 -31.41 -8.17 13.20
N THR A 194 -31.49 -8.25 11.87
CA THR A 194 -32.05 -9.44 11.18
C THR A 194 -31.28 -10.71 11.49
N ARG A 195 -29.94 -10.67 11.55
CA ARG A 195 -29.11 -11.82 11.97
C ARG A 195 -29.37 -12.23 13.41
N PHE A 196 -29.46 -11.26 14.31
CA PHE A 196 -29.73 -11.53 15.72
C PHE A 196 -31.09 -12.21 15.87
N THR A 197 -32.13 -11.70 15.21
CA THR A 197 -33.48 -12.27 15.22
C THR A 197 -33.49 -13.69 14.64
N ALA A 198 -32.81 -13.93 13.52
CA ALA A 198 -32.71 -15.26 12.91
C ALA A 198 -32.01 -16.28 13.83
N ASN A 199 -30.91 -15.89 14.47
CA ASN A 199 -30.20 -16.75 15.41
C ASN A 199 -31.00 -17.01 16.68
N TYR A 200 -31.73 -16.00 17.18
CA TYR A 200 -32.62 -16.13 18.32
C TYR A 200 -33.74 -17.14 18.06
N HIS A 201 -34.39 -17.07 16.89
CA HIS A 201 -35.41 -18.04 16.50
C HIS A 201 -34.86 -19.46 16.34
N ARG A 202 -33.63 -19.62 15.85
CA ARG A 202 -32.95 -20.93 15.78
C ARG A 202 -32.72 -21.55 17.16
N HIS A 203 -32.26 -20.76 18.13
CA HIS A 203 -32.00 -21.26 19.48
C HIS A 203 -33.28 -21.63 20.22
N ARG A 204 -34.35 -20.85 20.04
CA ARG A 204 -35.66 -21.16 20.63
C ARG A 204 -36.28 -22.44 20.08
N LYS A 205 -36.15 -22.70 18.77
CA LYS A 205 -36.69 -23.92 18.13
C LYS A 205 -35.89 -25.19 18.43
N GLY A 206 -34.65 -25.08 18.91
CA GLY A 206 -33.82 -26.24 19.27
C GLY A 206 -34.03 -26.75 20.71
N GLN A 207 -34.90 -26.10 21.49
CA GLN A 207 -35.22 -26.47 22.88
C GLN A 207 -36.62 -27.07 23.05
N GLU A 208 -37.38 -27.24 21.96
CA GLU A 208 -38.63 -28.03 21.89
C GLU A 208 -38.33 -29.41 21.31
#